data_AF-A0A7E4V755-F1
#
_entry.id   AF-A0A7E4V755-F1
#
_cell.length_a   1.000
_cell.length_b   1.000
_cell.length_c   1.000
_cell.angle_alpha   90.00
_cell.angle_beta   90.00
_cell.angle_gamma   90.00
#
_symmetry.space_group_name_H-M   'P 1'
#
loop_
_entity.id
_entity.type
_entity.pdbx_description
1 polymer ?
#
loop_
_entity_poly.entity_id
_entity_poly.type
_entity_poly.pdbx_seq_one_letter_code
_entity_poly.pdbx_strand_id
1 'polypeptide(L)'
;MLGGFIVYLTPVVTCFFYRRHFAWKYDPSAAWHQVYIRVDFHWTTSMMGLSLLNYTFIVIKMKSLKLTSTGKSRKQEIRVCIQAVFLCIWCTFVQFHWYYKTSYMPDSRYASFFSNFIWIVNCTTNPTLCLTLNLSIRKAFFDFINLKRKKSKVVTVIPYLSRINI
;
A
#
# COMPACT_ATOMS: atom_id res chain seq x y z
N MET A 1 -6.88 0.04 -10.75
CA MET A 1 -5.55 0.56 -11.14
C MET A 1 -5.04 0.01 -12.47
N LEU A 2 -5.25 -1.27 -12.83
CA LEU A 2 -4.83 -1.81 -14.15
C LEU A 2 -5.50 -1.11 -15.35
N GLY A 3 -6.78 -0.72 -15.25
CA GLY A 3 -7.48 -0.01 -16.32
C GLY A 3 -6.89 1.35 -16.68
N GLY A 4 -6.46 2.14 -15.70
CA GLY A 4 -5.81 3.45 -15.95
C GLY A 4 -4.42 3.30 -16.58
N PHE A 5 -3.68 2.24 -16.21
CA PHE A 5 -2.38 1.95 -16.81
C PHE A 5 -2.48 1.62 -18.32
N ILE A 6 -3.55 0.93 -18.72
CA ILE A 6 -3.82 0.65 -20.13
C ILE A 6 -4.09 1.96 -20.89
N VAL A 7 -4.82 2.91 -20.29
CA VAL A 7 -5.09 4.21 -20.92
C VAL A 7 -3.81 5.02 -21.12
N TYR A 8 -2.82 4.92 -20.22
CA TYR A 8 -1.50 5.56 -20.40
C TYR A 8 -0.68 5.02 -21.58
N LEU A 9 -1.00 3.82 -22.07
CA LEU A 9 -0.37 3.22 -23.25
C LEU A 9 -1.11 3.56 -24.55
N THR A 10 -2.26 4.23 -24.47
CA THR A 10 -3.02 4.65 -25.65
C THR A 10 -2.52 5.99 -26.19
N PRO A 11 -2.56 6.21 -27.53
CA PRO A 11 -2.15 7.46 -28.17
C PRO A 11 -2.99 8.69 -27.75
N VAL A 12 -4.06 8.47 -26.99
CA VAL A 12 -5.06 9.48 -26.60
C VAL A 12 -4.60 10.32 -25.40
N VAL A 13 -3.76 9.74 -24.53
CA VAL A 13 -3.29 10.36 -23.26
C VAL A 13 -1.79 10.21 -23.05
N THR A 14 -1.17 9.22 -23.67
CA THR A 14 0.23 8.78 -23.62
C THR A 14 1.14 9.42 -22.56
N CYS A 15 1.66 8.60 -21.65
CA CYS A 15 2.70 9.03 -20.70
C CYS A 15 4.07 8.53 -21.17
N PHE A 16 4.99 9.46 -21.48
CA PHE A 16 6.34 9.12 -21.92
C PHE A 16 7.40 9.54 -20.91
N PHE A 17 8.50 8.78 -20.92
CA PHE A 17 9.71 9.14 -20.19
C PHE A 17 10.55 10.11 -21.02
N TYR A 18 10.59 11.38 -20.61
CA TYR A 18 11.41 12.39 -21.28
C TYR A 18 12.84 12.36 -20.75
N ARG A 19 13.78 11.86 -21.57
CA ARG A 19 15.21 11.75 -21.18
C ARG A 19 15.82 13.09 -20.74
N ARG A 20 15.48 14.19 -21.42
CA ARG A 20 16.00 15.54 -21.13
C ARG A 20 15.73 16.01 -19.70
N HIS A 21 14.59 15.57 -19.13
CA HIS A 21 14.15 15.97 -17.80
C HIS A 21 14.20 14.80 -16.81
N PHE A 22 14.65 13.61 -17.24
CA PHE A 22 14.65 12.37 -16.48
C PHE A 22 13.34 12.17 -15.70
N ALA A 23 12.21 12.40 -16.37
CA ALA A 23 10.90 12.44 -15.74
C ALA A 23 9.80 11.90 -16.66
N TRP A 24 8.83 11.26 -16.05
CA TRP A 24 7.57 10.91 -16.69
C TRP A 24 6.69 12.16 -16.80
N LYS A 25 6.18 12.44 -18.00
CA LYS A 25 5.23 13.53 -18.28
C LYS A 25 4.17 13.05 -19.28
N TYR A 26 2.97 13.60 -19.18
CA TYR A 26 1.94 13.44 -20.20
C TYR A 26 2.37 14.11 -21.50
N ASP A 27 2.01 13.50 -22.63
CA ASP A 27 2.22 14.11 -23.94
C ASP A 27 1.25 15.29 -24.16
N PRO A 28 1.74 16.53 -24.23
CA PRO A 28 0.88 17.69 -24.46
C PRO A 28 0.30 17.73 -25.87
N SER A 29 0.81 16.93 -26.82
CA SER A 29 0.29 16.86 -28.19
C SER A 29 -0.95 15.98 -28.34
N ALA A 30 -1.28 15.17 -27.33
CA ALA A 30 -2.44 14.29 -27.39
C ALA A 30 -3.75 15.07 -27.17
N ALA A 31 -4.76 14.81 -28.00
CA ALA A 31 -6.00 15.60 -28.05
C ALA A 31 -6.79 15.64 -26.72
N TRP A 32 -6.69 14.59 -25.90
CA TRP A 32 -7.50 14.44 -24.69
C TRP A 32 -6.68 14.53 -23.39
N HIS A 33 -5.41 14.91 -23.45
CA HIS A 33 -4.53 14.89 -22.28
C HIS A 33 -5.05 15.76 -21.13
N GLN A 34 -5.54 16.99 -21.41
CA GLN A 34 -6.06 17.91 -20.39
C GLN A 34 -7.32 17.39 -19.71
N VAL A 35 -8.25 16.82 -20.49
CA VAL A 35 -9.51 16.27 -19.97
C VAL A 35 -9.20 15.07 -19.07
N TYR A 36 -8.32 14.18 -19.54
CA TYR A 36 -7.93 13.00 -18.77
C TYR A 36 -7.27 13.38 -17.44
N ILE A 37 -6.29 14.30 -17.45
CA ILE A 37 -5.58 14.75 -16.24
C ILE A 37 -6.59 15.25 -15.19
N ARG A 38 -7.58 16.05 -15.59
CA ARG A 38 -8.61 16.56 -14.66
C ARG A 38 -9.50 15.45 -14.12
N VAL A 39 -9.97 14.56 -14.99
CA VAL A 39 -10.85 13.44 -14.59
C VAL A 39 -10.10 12.48 -13.67
N ASP A 40 -8.87 12.08 -14.02
CA ASP A 40 -8.06 11.16 -13.21
C ASP A 40 -7.73 11.76 -11.84
N PHE A 41 -7.38 13.05 -11.78
CA PHE A 41 -7.14 13.74 -10.52
C PHE A 41 -8.38 13.75 -9.62
N HIS A 42 -9.54 14.19 -10.12
CA HIS A 42 -10.76 14.26 -9.32
C HIS A 42 -11.25 12.87 -8.92
N TRP A 43 -11.29 11.92 -9.85
CA TRP A 43 -11.70 10.54 -9.59
C TRP A 43 -10.83 9.89 -8.51
N THR A 44 -9.52 9.97 -8.66
CA THR A 44 -8.57 9.36 -7.73
C THR A 44 -8.67 10.02 -6.36
N THR A 45 -8.75 11.35 -6.30
CA THR A 45 -8.89 12.09 -5.05
C THR A 45 -10.20 11.75 -4.32
N SER A 46 -11.32 11.64 -5.04
CA SER A 46 -12.60 11.23 -4.45
C SER A 46 -12.56 9.81 -3.88
N MET A 47 -11.98 8.86 -4.60
CA MET A 47 -11.87 7.47 -4.13
C MET A 47 -10.96 7.35 -2.90
N MET A 48 -9.90 8.16 -2.84
CA MET A 48 -9.01 8.22 -1.68
C MET A 48 -9.68 8.88 -0.48
N GLY A 49 -10.46 9.94 -0.69
CA GLY A 49 -11.29 10.58 0.34
C GLY A 49 -12.29 9.60 0.94
N LEU A 50 -13.02 8.86 0.11
CA LEU A 50 -13.95 7.81 0.57
C LEU A 50 -13.24 6.71 1.36
N SER A 51 -12.06 6.28 0.90
CA SER A 51 -11.25 5.28 1.61
C SER A 51 -10.82 5.78 2.99
N LEU A 52 -10.37 7.03 3.09
CA LEU A 52 -9.97 7.64 4.36
C LEU A 52 -11.14 7.74 5.34
N LEU A 53 -12.32 8.13 4.87
CA LEU A 53 -13.55 8.16 5.69
C LEU A 53 -13.90 6.78 6.22
N ASN A 54 -13.86 5.76 5.35
CA ASN A 54 -14.14 4.37 5.74
C ASN A 54 -13.14 3.87 6.80
N TYR A 55 -11.83 4.06 6.60
CA TYR A 55 -10.84 3.65 7.59
C TYR A 55 -10.97 4.39 8.92
N THR A 56 -11.29 5.69 8.88
CA THR A 56 -11.52 6.49 10.09
C THR A 56 -12.75 5.98 10.84
N PHE A 57 -13.85 5.71 10.13
CA PHE A 57 -15.06 5.15 10.70
C PHE A 57 -14.81 3.78 11.36
N ILE A 58 -14.06 2.89 10.69
CA ILE A 58 -13.67 1.58 11.23
C ILE A 58 -12.88 1.77 12.54
N VAL A 59 -11.88 2.66 12.57
CA VAL A 59 -11.07 2.91 13.78
C VAL A 59 -11.92 3.44 14.93
N ILE A 60 -12.85 4.36 14.67
CA ILE A 60 -13.77 4.90 15.69
C ILE A 60 -14.67 3.79 16.23
N LYS A 61 -15.30 3.00 15.34
CA LYS A 61 -16.17 1.89 15.74
C LYS A 61 -15.42 0.83 16.53
N MET A 62 -14.19 0.50 16.15
CA MET A 62 -13.34 -0.43 16.88
C MET A 62 -12.96 0.06 18.29
N LYS A 63 -12.87 1.38 18.48
CA LYS A 63 -12.63 1.98 19.81
C LYS A 63 -13.91 2.02 20.65
N SER A 64 -15.07 2.29 20.04
CA SER A 64 -16.35 2.41 20.75
C SER A 64 -16.94 1.05 21.11
N LEU A 65 -16.81 0.07 20.23
CA LEU A 65 -17.23 -1.30 20.49
C LEU A 65 -16.21 -1.96 21.41
N LYS A 66 -16.60 -2.19 22.67
CA LYS A 66 -15.99 -3.19 23.54
C LYS A 66 -16.29 -4.61 23.01
N LEU A 67 -16.08 -4.85 21.72
CA LEU A 67 -16.18 -6.17 21.12
C LEU A 67 -15.25 -7.10 21.90
N THR A 68 -15.79 -8.24 22.27
CA THR A 68 -15.21 -9.38 23.03
C THR A 68 -13.97 -10.01 22.38
N SER A 69 -13.29 -9.29 21.48
CA SER A 69 -12.02 -9.66 20.89
C SER A 69 -10.93 -9.59 21.96
N THR A 70 -10.19 -10.68 22.13
CA THR A 70 -9.02 -10.73 22.99
C THR A 70 -8.09 -9.57 22.66
N GLY A 71 -7.63 -8.82 23.68
CA GLY A 71 -6.94 -7.54 23.48
C GLY A 71 -5.69 -7.56 22.59
N LYS A 72 -5.16 -8.75 22.25
CA LYS A 72 -4.09 -8.95 21.27
C LYS A 72 -4.57 -8.82 19.82
N SER A 73 -5.72 -9.41 19.43
CA SER A 73 -6.28 -9.31 18.07
C SER A 73 -6.68 -7.87 17.75
N ARG A 74 -7.37 -7.21 18.68
CA ARG A 74 -7.76 -5.79 18.55
C ARG A 74 -6.57 -4.87 18.31
N LYS A 75 -5.45 -5.07 19.01
CA LYS A 75 -4.23 -4.26 18.80
C LYS A 75 -3.61 -4.49 17.43
N GLN A 76 -3.70 -5.70 16.88
CA GLN A 76 -3.22 -5.99 15.52
C GLN A 76 -4.12 -5.35 14.47
N GLU A 77 -5.44 -5.48 14.60
CA GLU A 77 -6.41 -4.87 13.68
C GLU A 77 -6.29 -3.34 13.66
N ILE A 78 -6.15 -2.69 14.82
CA ILE A 78 -5.93 -1.23 14.89
C ILE A 78 -4.62 -0.84 14.18
N ARG A 79 -3.54 -1.60 14.33
CA ARG A 79 -2.27 -1.32 13.64
C ARG A 79 -2.41 -1.40 12.13
N VAL A 80 -3.15 -2.38 11.62
CA VAL A 80 -3.45 -2.51 10.19
C VAL A 80 -4.31 -1.35 9.70
N CYS A 81 -5.30 -0.91 10.49
CA CYS A 81 -6.08 0.28 10.13
C CYS A 81 -5.24 1.56 10.12
N ILE A 82 -4.35 1.75 11.10
CA ILE A 82 -3.41 2.88 11.12
C ILE A 82 -2.47 2.83 9.91
N GLN A 83 -1.98 1.64 9.54
CA GLN A 83 -1.18 1.44 8.33
C GLN A 83 -1.95 1.90 7.08
N ALA A 84 -3.23 1.53 6.96
CA ALA A 84 -4.07 1.92 5.84
C ALA A 84 -4.30 3.44 5.78
N VAL A 85 -4.55 4.08 6.93
CA VAL A 85 -4.66 5.54 7.02
C VAL A 85 -3.36 6.23 6.59
N PHE A 86 -2.22 5.76 7.09
CA PHE A 86 -0.91 6.30 6.71
C PHE A 86 -0.66 6.13 5.20
N LEU A 87 -0.97 4.96 4.64
CA LEU A 87 -0.88 4.71 3.19
C LEU A 87 -1.79 5.63 2.40
N CYS A 88 -3.03 5.86 2.83
CA CYS A 88 -3.92 6.81 2.17
C CYS A 88 -3.32 8.22 2.16
N ILE A 89 -2.83 8.71 3.30
CA ILE A 89 -2.20 10.04 3.40
C ILE A 89 -0.96 10.13 2.50
N TRP A 90 -0.09 9.12 2.53
CA TRP A 90 1.11 9.07 1.70
C TRP A 90 0.75 9.07 0.20
N CYS A 91 -0.18 8.22 -0.22
CA CYS A 91 -0.65 8.20 -1.61
C CYS A 91 -1.23 9.56 -2.01
N THR A 92 -1.97 10.24 -1.10
CA THR A 92 -2.53 11.56 -1.39
C THR A 92 -1.41 12.55 -1.67
N PHE A 93 -0.38 12.56 -0.83
CA PHE A 93 0.81 13.38 -1.03
C PHE A 93 1.49 13.11 -2.38
N VAL A 94 1.71 11.84 -2.73
CA VAL A 94 2.31 11.47 -4.02
C VAL A 94 1.45 11.90 -5.21
N GLN A 95 0.13 11.77 -5.10
CA GLN A 95 -0.82 12.23 -6.12
C GLN A 95 -0.75 13.76 -6.29
N PHE A 96 -0.79 14.52 -5.20
CA PHE A 96 -0.63 15.97 -5.25
C PHE A 96 0.72 16.37 -5.85
N HIS A 97 1.80 15.68 -5.46
CA HIS A 97 3.12 15.91 -6.05
C HIS A 97 3.12 15.66 -7.56
N TRP A 98 2.47 14.59 -8.03
CA TRP A 98 2.39 14.29 -9.45
C TRP A 98 1.69 15.39 -10.26
N TYR A 99 0.53 15.87 -9.78
CA TYR A 99 -0.30 16.84 -10.50
C TYR A 99 0.16 18.29 -10.35
N TYR A 100 0.74 18.67 -9.21
CA TYR A 100 1.07 20.05 -8.88
C TYR A 100 2.57 20.35 -8.80
N LYS A 101 3.47 19.39 -9.09
CA LYS A 101 4.94 19.63 -9.01
C LYS A 101 5.38 20.90 -9.72
N THR A 102 4.81 21.21 -10.88
CA THR A 102 5.18 22.38 -11.69
C THR A 102 4.75 23.71 -11.06
N SER A 103 3.81 23.69 -10.11
CA SER A 103 3.30 24.89 -9.45
C SER A 103 4.18 25.34 -8.27
N TYR A 104 4.86 24.43 -7.59
CA TYR A 104 5.68 24.76 -6.41
C TYR A 104 7.17 24.39 -6.54
N MET A 105 7.56 23.56 -7.51
CA MET A 105 8.96 23.28 -7.81
C MET A 105 9.36 23.87 -9.16
N PRO A 106 10.43 24.69 -9.22
CA PRO A 106 10.97 25.16 -10.49
C PRO A 106 11.53 23.98 -11.30
N ASP A 107 11.36 24.04 -12.62
CA ASP A 107 11.85 23.01 -13.57
C ASP A 107 13.40 22.99 -13.54
N SER A 108 13.94 22.16 -12.64
CA SER A 108 15.36 22.06 -12.33
C SER A 108 15.77 20.60 -12.22
N ARG A 109 17.07 20.31 -12.38
CA ARG A 109 17.62 18.94 -12.22
C ARG A 109 17.32 18.35 -10.84
N TYR A 110 17.29 19.21 -9.81
CA TYR A 110 16.96 18.82 -8.44
C TYR A 110 15.48 18.43 -8.28
N ALA A 111 14.56 19.13 -8.95
CA ALA A 111 13.14 18.78 -8.93
C ALA A 111 12.87 17.41 -9.56
N SER A 112 13.58 17.07 -10.64
CA SER A 112 13.55 15.74 -11.26
C SER A 112 14.12 14.67 -10.33
N PHE A 113 15.28 14.91 -9.71
CA PHE A 113 15.86 13.97 -8.75
C PHE A 113 14.90 13.68 -7.59
N PHE A 114 14.35 14.73 -6.98
CA PHE A 114 13.41 14.61 -5.87
C PHE A 114 12.13 13.87 -6.26
N SER A 115 11.58 14.15 -7.44
CA SER A 115 10.42 13.44 -7.96
C SER A 115 10.68 11.95 -8.14
N ASN A 116 11.84 11.56 -8.70
CA ASN A 116 12.20 10.16 -8.84
C ASN A 116 12.43 9.47 -7.49
N PHE A 117 13.03 10.19 -6.54
CA PHE A 117 13.19 9.68 -5.17
C PHE A 117 11.84 9.39 -4.51
N ILE A 118 10.86 10.29 -4.63
CA ILE A 118 9.48 10.07 -4.14
C ILE A 118 8.88 8.81 -4.76
N TRP A 119 9.06 8.59 -6.07
CA TRP A 119 8.56 7.41 -6.75
C TRP A 119 9.21 6.11 -6.24
N ILE A 120 10.52 6.11 -6.02
CA ILE A 120 11.23 4.96 -5.44
C ILE A 120 10.70 4.66 -4.04
N VAL A 121 10.58 5.69 -3.21
CA VAL A 121 10.02 5.56 -1.86
C VAL A 121 8.61 4.99 -1.94
N ASN A 122 7.75 5.52 -2.81
CA ASN A 122 6.38 5.05 -3.00
C ASN A 122 6.30 3.53 -3.30
N CYS A 123 7.18 3.00 -4.14
CA CYS A 123 7.26 1.57 -4.42
C CYS A 123 7.65 0.73 -3.18
N THR A 124 8.50 1.27 -2.30
CA THR A 124 8.97 0.58 -1.08
C THR A 124 8.03 0.75 0.12
N THR A 125 7.23 1.82 0.18
CA THR A 125 6.41 2.16 1.35
C THR A 125 5.47 1.02 1.76
N ASN A 126 4.78 0.41 0.80
CA ASN A 126 3.82 -0.66 1.06
C ASN A 126 4.47 -1.93 1.68
N PRO A 127 5.49 -2.55 1.06
CA PRO A 127 6.15 -3.71 1.67
C PRO A 127 6.84 -3.39 3.00
N THR A 128 7.47 -2.21 3.15
CA THR A 128 8.11 -1.81 4.41
C THR A 128 7.12 -1.65 5.54
N LEU A 129 5.96 -1.03 5.30
CA LEU A 129 4.91 -0.92 6.31
C LEU A 129 4.30 -2.27 6.67
N CYS A 130 4.13 -3.14 5.67
CA CYS A 130 3.66 -4.50 5.90
C CYS A 130 4.62 -5.28 6.81
N LEU A 131 5.92 -5.22 6.54
CA LEU A 131 6.93 -5.90 7.36
C LEU A 131 7.07 -5.29 8.76
N THR A 132 6.85 -3.99 8.95
CA THR A 132 7.02 -3.33 10.25
C THR A 132 5.80 -3.48 11.15
N LEU A 133 4.60 -3.29 10.62
CA LEU A 133 3.35 -3.20 11.39
C LEU A 133 2.57 -4.51 11.44
N ASN A 134 2.66 -5.36 10.41
CA ASN A 134 1.96 -6.63 10.37
C ASN A 134 2.82 -7.76 10.96
N LEU A 135 2.64 -8.01 12.26
CA LEU A 135 3.38 -9.05 12.98
C LEU A 135 3.21 -10.46 12.39
N SER A 136 2.06 -10.76 11.81
CA SER A 136 1.79 -12.09 11.23
C SER A 136 2.62 -12.31 9.97
N ILE A 137 2.63 -11.31 9.08
CA ILE A 137 3.44 -11.34 7.85
C ILE A 137 4.92 -11.28 8.19
N ARG A 138 5.31 -10.43 9.14
CA ARG A 138 6.70 -10.34 9.61
C ARG A 138 7.24 -11.67 10.12
N LYS A 139 6.45 -12.38 10.94
CA LYS A 139 6.81 -13.72 11.43
C LYS A 139 6.95 -14.71 10.28
N ALA A 140 5.96 -14.78 9.39
CA ALA A 140 6.02 -15.66 8.23
C ALA A 140 7.24 -15.38 7.32
N PHE A 141 7.57 -14.10 7.13
CA PHE A 141 8.73 -13.67 6.34
C PHE A 141 10.06 -14.06 7.00
N PHE A 142 10.21 -13.82 8.31
CA PHE A 142 11.41 -14.26 9.03
C PHE A 142 11.49 -15.78 9.19
N ASP A 143 10.36 -16.50 9.24
CA ASP A 143 10.34 -17.97 9.25
C ASP A 143 10.74 -18.53 7.87
N PHE A 144 10.30 -17.88 6.78
CA PHE A 144 10.71 -18.20 5.41
C PHE A 144 12.21 -17.97 5.20
N ILE A 145 12.73 -16.81 5.62
CA ILE A 145 14.16 -16.49 5.53
C ILE A 145 15.00 -17.39 6.43
N ASN A 146 14.54 -17.69 7.64
CA ASN A 146 15.31 -18.49 8.59
C ASN A 146 15.36 -19.98 8.27
N LEU A 147 14.66 -20.49 7.24
CA LEU A 147 14.68 -21.91 6.84
C LEU A 147 14.72 -22.86 8.06
N LYS A 148 13.96 -22.56 9.12
CA LYS A 148 14.10 -23.28 10.39
C LYS A 148 13.44 -24.65 10.25
N ARG A 149 14.27 -25.62 9.85
CA ARG A 149 14.27 -27.05 10.15
C ARG A 149 12.98 -27.47 10.86
N LYS A 150 11.98 -27.94 10.09
CA LYS A 150 10.78 -28.58 10.63
C LYS A 150 11.24 -29.60 11.69
N LYS A 151 11.06 -29.28 12.98
CA LYS A 151 11.03 -30.34 13.99
C LYS A 151 9.70 -31.05 13.77
N SER A 152 9.73 -32.12 12.97
CA SER A 152 8.62 -33.07 12.95
C SER A 152 8.34 -33.45 14.39
N LYS A 153 7.17 -33.06 14.90
CA LYS A 153 6.65 -33.66 16.13
C LYS A 153 6.39 -35.12 15.79
N VAL A 154 7.32 -35.99 16.17
CA VAL A 154 7.05 -37.43 16.23
C VAL A 154 5.97 -37.58 17.29
N VAL A 155 4.74 -37.84 16.84
CA VAL A 155 3.64 -38.20 17.72
C VAL A 155 3.94 -39.63 18.16
N THR A 156 4.56 -39.81 19.32
CA THR A 156 4.59 -41.10 19.99
C THR A 156 3.16 -41.46 20.40
N VAL A 157 2.54 -42.32 19.61
CA VAL A 157 1.28 -42.98 19.98
C VAL A 157 1.59 -43.90 21.16
N ILE A 158 1.10 -43.54 22.34
CA ILE A 158 1.18 -44.41 23.52
C ILE A 158 0.10 -45.49 23.34
N PRO A 159 0.44 -46.78 23.25
CA PRO A 159 -0.57 -47.82 23.19
C PRO A 159 -1.31 -47.88 24.53
N TYR A 160 -2.63 -47.76 24.50
CA TYR A 160 -3.48 -47.97 25.68
C TYR A 160 -3.37 -49.43 26.12
N LEU A 161 -2.73 -49.67 27.27
CA LEU A 161 -2.83 -50.94 27.98
C LEU A 161 -4.24 -51.04 28.57
N SER A 162 -5.09 -51.83 27.93
CA SER A 162 -6.38 -52.27 28.48
C SER A 162 -6.12 -53.10 29.74
N ARG A 163 -6.36 -52.51 30.92
CA ARG A 163 -6.50 -53.29 32.16
C ARG A 163 -7.75 -54.16 32.03
N ILE A 164 -7.53 -55.45 31.85
CA ILE A 164 -8.54 -56.50 32.02
C ILE A 164 -8.70 -56.69 33.54
N ASN A 165 -9.92 -56.46 34.04
CA ASN A 165 -10.32 -56.82 35.40
C ASN A 165 -10.38 -58.35 35.52
N ILE A 166 -9.77 -58.90 36.56
CA ILE A 166 -10.13 -60.20 37.16
C ILE A 166 -10.56 -59.90 38.58
#